data_AF-A0A842HXG1-F1
#
_entry.id   AF-A0A842HXG1-F1
#
_cell.length_a   1.000
_cell.length_b   1.000
_cell.length_c   1.000
_cell.angle_alpha   90.00
_cell.angle_beta   90.00
_cell.angle_gamma   90.00
#
_symmetry.space_group_name_H-M   'P 1'
#
loop_
_entity.id
_entity.type
_entity.pdbx_description
1 polymer ?
#
loop_
_entity_poly.entity_id
_entity_poly.type
_entity_poly.pdbx_seq_one_letter_code
_entity_poly.pdbx_strand_id
1 'polypeptide(L)'
;MHLSRRAFVAGSTAMTLSGLALSGCATTAARRTALSSARCLSPVNASPNRVIRTVAGLRPYRPSGYRVEAQPLGDRLVIHNYGHGGGGISLCWGSSREAIALGLPGHSGPVAVIGAGALGLTSARLLQEAGYAVRIYAKALPPNTTSNIAGGQIMPASHYDPRVATGEWLARERLAADFTRRRMQIMVGDDYGIRWLPTYDEGRLRASAEPDLAYPDRQALPRDAHPFPSENILRYQTMYVETGRFLASLVRDIRIAGGSIAVRDFADPGELAALPERLIFNCTGLGSRALFGDEELEPVRGQLAILIPQPEIDYAFTGRPGYMFPRPDGIVLGGTFEHGEWLAEPQPDDIARIVERHRAYFDQWRCTPQA
;
A
#
# COMPACT_ATOMS: atom_id res chain seq x y z
N MET A 1 15.07 -51.32 26.97
CA MET A 1 14.55 -52.16 28.07
C MET A 1 13.26 -51.51 28.54
N HIS A 2 12.17 -52.26 28.49
CA HIS A 2 10.79 -51.85 28.76
C HIS A 2 10.50 -51.54 30.25
N LEU A 3 9.31 -50.96 30.48
CA LEU A 3 8.47 -50.89 31.70
C LEU A 3 8.41 -49.46 32.29
N SER A 4 7.35 -48.66 32.10
CA SER A 4 5.89 -48.78 32.32
C SER A 4 5.40 -48.49 33.75
N ARG A 5 4.43 -47.56 33.81
CA ARG A 5 3.58 -47.13 34.92
C ARG A 5 2.91 -48.26 35.71
N ARG A 6 2.75 -48.06 37.04
CA ARG A 6 1.52 -48.19 37.88
C ARG A 6 1.94 -48.30 39.36
N ALA A 7 1.61 -47.31 40.20
CA ALA A 7 0.39 -47.23 41.02
C ALA A 7 0.46 -48.07 42.30
N PHE A 8 0.44 -47.43 43.48
CA PHE A 8 -0.35 -47.94 44.61
C PHE A 8 -0.68 -46.85 45.65
N VAL A 9 -1.75 -47.13 46.38
CA VAL A 9 -2.71 -46.27 47.06
C VAL A 9 -2.46 -46.25 48.58
N ALA A 10 -3.09 -45.28 49.25
CA ALA A 10 -3.74 -45.38 50.57
C ALA A 10 -3.04 -44.71 51.77
N GLY A 11 -3.83 -43.95 52.54
CA GLY A 11 -3.56 -43.77 53.97
C GLY A 11 -3.99 -42.45 54.60
N SER A 12 -5.31 -42.24 54.69
CA SER A 12 -6.07 -41.26 55.48
C SER A 12 -5.46 -40.70 56.77
N THR A 13 -5.70 -39.41 57.06
CA THR A 13 -6.30 -38.96 58.34
C THR A 13 -6.82 -37.51 58.23
N ALA A 14 -8.02 -37.32 58.76
CA ALA A 14 -8.84 -36.12 58.68
C ALA A 14 -8.54 -35.12 59.80
N MET A 15 -8.68 -33.82 59.51
CA MET A 15 -9.19 -32.84 60.48
C MET A 15 -10.02 -31.79 59.75
N THR A 16 -11.26 -31.68 60.22
CA THR A 16 -12.29 -30.68 59.91
C THR A 16 -11.90 -29.27 60.34
N LEU A 17 -12.32 -28.24 59.61
CA LEU A 17 -13.32 -27.26 60.06
C LEU A 17 -13.44 -26.04 59.12
N SER A 18 -14.68 -25.55 59.04
CA SER A 18 -15.09 -24.17 58.69
C SER A 18 -15.39 -23.88 57.22
N GLY A 19 -16.68 -23.83 56.93
CA GLY A 19 -17.22 -23.39 55.66
C GLY A 19 -17.05 -21.89 55.42
N LEU A 20 -17.06 -21.56 54.13
CA LEU A 20 -17.41 -20.23 53.62
C LEU A 20 -18.38 -20.45 52.47
N ALA A 21 -19.54 -19.82 52.61
CA ALA A 21 -20.65 -19.87 51.68
C ALA A 21 -20.23 -19.36 50.29
N LEU A 22 -20.50 -20.15 49.26
CA LEU A 22 -20.46 -19.71 47.86
C LEU A 22 -21.75 -18.95 47.56
N SER A 23 -21.75 -17.65 47.85
CA SER A 23 -22.79 -16.74 47.40
C SER A 23 -22.50 -16.27 45.98
N GLY A 24 -23.33 -16.74 45.04
CA GLY A 24 -24.08 -15.87 44.15
C GLY A 24 -23.34 -15.18 43.00
N CYS A 25 -23.54 -15.71 41.80
CA CYS A 25 -23.63 -15.03 40.51
C CYS A 25 -23.27 -13.53 40.50
N ALA A 26 -21.98 -13.22 40.28
CA ALA A 26 -21.62 -11.94 39.72
C ALA A 26 -22.05 -11.94 38.25
N THR A 27 -23.15 -11.25 37.95
CA THR A 27 -23.46 -10.80 36.61
C THR A 27 -22.20 -10.18 36.01
N THR A 28 -21.81 -10.66 34.83
CA THR A 28 -20.85 -9.98 33.97
C THR A 28 -21.48 -8.64 33.58
N ALA A 29 -21.34 -7.65 34.47
CA ALA A 29 -21.49 -6.26 34.09
C ALA A 29 -20.48 -6.05 32.98
N ALA A 30 -20.99 -6.00 31.75
CA ALA A 30 -20.24 -5.63 30.58
C ALA A 30 -19.42 -4.41 30.98
N ARG A 31 -18.10 -4.57 31.05
CA ARG A 31 -17.18 -3.44 31.02
C ARG A 31 -17.50 -2.73 29.71
N ARG A 32 -18.42 -1.77 29.76
CA ARG A 32 -18.34 -0.60 28.92
C ARG A 32 -16.98 -0.03 29.28
N THR A 33 -15.95 -0.42 28.53
CA THR A 33 -14.79 0.42 28.32
C THR A 33 -15.38 1.77 27.98
N ALA A 34 -15.37 2.67 28.97
CA ALA A 34 -15.60 4.07 28.73
C ALA A 34 -14.70 4.40 27.55
N LEU A 35 -15.31 4.75 26.42
CA LEU A 35 -14.61 5.44 25.36
C LEU A 35 -13.96 6.61 26.09
N SER A 36 -12.65 6.52 26.33
CA SER A 36 -11.83 7.64 26.72
C SER A 36 -12.33 8.80 25.87
N SER A 37 -12.79 9.88 26.51
CA SER A 37 -13.21 11.10 25.82
C SER A 37 -12.27 11.30 24.64
N ALA A 38 -12.78 11.19 23.42
CA ALA A 38 -11.92 11.13 22.24
C ALA A 38 -11.01 12.36 22.30
N ARG A 39 -9.71 12.14 22.48
CA ARG A 39 -8.75 13.24 22.56
C ARG A 39 -8.92 14.05 21.27
N CYS A 40 -9.14 15.34 21.41
CA CYS A 40 -9.24 16.22 20.25
C CYS A 40 -7.94 16.09 19.45
N LEU A 41 -8.02 15.54 18.24
CA LEU A 41 -6.85 15.38 17.36
C LEU A 41 -6.30 16.76 16.99
N SER A 42 -4.99 16.86 16.74
CA SER A 42 -4.40 18.11 16.26
C SER A 42 -4.81 18.38 14.79
N PRO A 43 -5.24 19.61 14.44
CA PRO A 43 -5.46 19.97 13.04
C PRO A 43 -4.11 20.10 12.32
N VAL A 44 -4.10 19.73 11.05
CA VAL A 44 -2.94 19.97 10.19
C VAL A 44 -2.83 21.46 9.88
N ASN A 45 -1.66 22.05 10.12
CA ASN A 45 -1.36 23.41 9.67
C ASN A 45 -1.01 23.40 8.17
N ALA A 46 -2.03 23.45 7.31
CA ALA A 46 -1.89 23.44 5.85
C ALA A 46 -1.58 24.83 5.27
N SER A 47 -0.59 25.53 5.82
CA SER A 47 -0.15 26.84 5.31
C SER A 47 0.74 26.72 4.06
N PRO A 48 0.59 27.59 3.05
CA PRO A 48 1.49 27.63 1.89
C PRO A 48 2.97 27.79 2.26
N ASN A 49 3.29 28.56 3.31
CA ASN A 49 4.67 28.76 3.77
C ASN A 49 5.29 27.52 4.41
N ARG A 50 4.52 26.45 4.61
CA ARG A 50 5.01 25.17 5.11
C ARG A 50 5.31 24.18 3.98
N VAL A 51 4.99 24.49 2.73
CA VAL A 51 5.28 23.62 1.58
C VAL A 51 6.80 23.59 1.36
N ILE A 52 7.39 22.40 1.52
CA ILE A 52 8.83 22.18 1.33
C ILE A 52 9.15 21.46 0.02
N ARG A 53 8.14 20.83 -0.61
CA ARG A 53 8.30 20.10 -1.87
C ARG A 53 6.96 19.95 -2.58
N THR A 54 6.98 20.03 -3.90
CA THR A 54 5.84 19.73 -4.78
C THR A 54 6.26 18.68 -5.79
N VAL A 55 5.41 17.70 -6.06
CA VAL A 55 5.73 16.63 -7.02
C VAL A 55 4.50 16.26 -7.84
N ALA A 56 4.75 15.81 -9.07
CA ALA A 56 3.75 15.21 -9.94
C ALA A 56 4.24 13.85 -10.43
N GLY A 57 3.33 12.91 -10.59
CA GLY A 57 3.62 11.57 -11.11
C GLY A 57 2.53 11.10 -12.06
N LEU A 58 2.93 10.36 -13.11
CA LEU A 58 2.01 9.81 -14.10
C LEU A 58 1.68 8.37 -13.74
N ARG A 59 0.47 8.14 -13.26
CA ARG A 59 -0.01 6.79 -12.94
C ARG A 59 -0.26 6.03 -14.24
N PRO A 60 0.21 4.79 -14.39
CA PRO A 60 -0.07 3.96 -15.57
C PRO A 60 -1.47 3.39 -15.46
N TYR A 61 -2.50 4.18 -15.77
CA TYR A 61 -3.89 3.78 -15.65
C TYR A 61 -4.31 2.96 -16.86
N ARG A 62 -5.04 1.87 -16.62
CA ARG A 62 -5.59 1.00 -17.65
C ARG A 62 -7.06 0.75 -17.28
N PRO A 63 -8.06 1.19 -18.07
CA PRO A 63 -9.47 1.16 -17.67
C PRO A 63 -9.99 -0.24 -17.30
N SER A 64 -9.62 -1.28 -18.05
CA SER A 64 -10.02 -2.66 -17.73
C SER A 64 -9.25 -3.27 -16.54
N GLY A 65 -8.33 -2.52 -15.95
CA GLY A 65 -7.47 -2.92 -14.85
C GLY A 65 -6.07 -3.34 -15.29
N TYR A 66 -5.21 -3.64 -14.31
CA TYR A 66 -3.83 -4.04 -14.56
C TYR A 66 -3.75 -5.32 -15.40
N ARG A 67 -2.72 -5.42 -16.24
CA ARG A 67 -2.46 -6.58 -17.09
C ARG A 67 -1.37 -7.45 -16.45
N VAL A 68 -1.76 -8.66 -16.07
CA VAL A 68 -0.85 -9.77 -15.76
C VAL A 68 -1.14 -10.90 -16.74
N GLU A 69 -0.20 -11.14 -17.66
CA GLU A 69 -0.41 -12.00 -18.83
C GLU A 69 0.94 -12.50 -19.37
N ALA A 70 0.96 -13.71 -19.93
CA ALA A 70 2.12 -14.27 -20.61
C ALA A 70 2.02 -14.09 -22.13
N GLN A 71 3.09 -13.58 -22.75
CA GLN A 71 3.18 -13.33 -24.18
C GLN A 71 4.49 -13.94 -24.73
N PRO A 72 4.43 -14.84 -25.74
CA PRO A 72 5.63 -15.30 -26.44
C PRO A 72 6.32 -14.16 -27.20
N LEU A 73 7.65 -14.18 -27.21
CA LEU A 73 8.49 -13.24 -27.97
C LEU A 73 9.68 -14.00 -28.56
N GLY A 74 9.48 -14.61 -29.73
CA GLY A 74 10.45 -15.54 -30.30
C GLY A 74 10.63 -16.78 -29.42
N ASP A 75 11.86 -17.06 -29.01
CA ASP A 75 12.23 -18.13 -28.06
C ASP A 75 12.19 -17.68 -26.58
N ARG A 76 11.68 -16.48 -26.31
CA ARG A 76 11.49 -15.93 -24.96
C ARG A 76 10.02 -15.93 -24.55
N LEU A 77 9.81 -15.89 -23.24
CA LEU A 77 8.52 -15.65 -22.62
C LEU A 77 8.54 -14.31 -21.88
N VAL A 78 7.63 -13.41 -22.24
CA VAL A 78 7.41 -12.14 -21.55
C VAL A 78 6.18 -12.27 -20.64
N ILE A 79 6.35 -11.98 -19.36
CA ILE A 79 5.25 -11.85 -18.41
C ILE A 79 5.00 -10.37 -18.17
N HIS A 80 3.85 -9.88 -18.61
CA HIS A 80 3.40 -8.52 -18.36
C HIS A 80 2.94 -8.37 -16.91
N ASN A 81 3.30 -7.26 -16.28
CA ASN A 81 2.83 -6.86 -14.96
C ASN A 81 2.85 -5.33 -14.84
N TYR A 82 1.84 -4.67 -15.41
CA TYR A 82 1.74 -3.21 -15.49
C TYR A 82 0.27 -2.73 -15.54
N GLY A 83 0.04 -1.41 -15.53
CA GLY A 83 -1.32 -0.84 -15.65
C GLY A 83 -2.05 -0.64 -14.31
N HIS A 84 -1.31 -0.48 -13.22
CA HIS A 84 -1.87 -0.47 -11.86
C HIS A 84 -2.46 0.87 -11.41
N GLY A 85 -2.53 1.89 -12.28
CA GLY A 85 -3.05 3.23 -11.93
C GLY A 85 -2.55 3.74 -10.57
N GLY A 86 -3.48 4.17 -9.71
CA GLY A 86 -3.18 4.60 -8.34
C GLY A 86 -2.86 3.48 -7.34
N GLY A 87 -3.06 2.21 -7.72
CA GLY A 87 -2.93 1.03 -6.86
C GLY A 87 -1.55 0.38 -6.86
N GLY A 88 -0.56 0.93 -7.58
CA GLY A 88 0.74 0.28 -7.79
C GLY A 88 1.45 -0.16 -6.51
N ILE A 89 1.45 0.66 -5.46
CA ILE A 89 2.06 0.31 -4.16
C ILE A 89 1.21 -0.73 -3.40
N SER A 90 -0.11 -0.56 -3.39
CA SER A 90 -1.04 -1.43 -2.65
C SER A 90 -1.30 -2.79 -3.31
N LEU A 91 -0.82 -2.99 -4.55
CA LEU A 91 -0.98 -4.23 -5.31
C LEU A 91 0.37 -4.88 -5.68
N CYS A 92 1.51 -4.24 -5.39
CA CYS A 92 2.80 -4.63 -5.97
C CYS A 92 3.21 -6.07 -5.69
N TRP A 93 3.18 -6.50 -4.43
CA TRP A 93 3.57 -7.87 -4.05
C TRP A 93 2.60 -8.92 -4.61
N GLY A 94 1.30 -8.64 -4.58
CA GLY A 94 0.26 -9.57 -4.99
C GLY A 94 0.21 -9.82 -6.49
N SER A 95 0.25 -8.75 -7.29
CA SER A 95 0.36 -8.84 -8.75
C SER A 95 1.69 -9.44 -9.20
N SER A 96 2.79 -9.15 -8.48
CA SER A 96 4.08 -9.79 -8.75
C SER A 96 4.04 -11.30 -8.48
N ARG A 97 3.38 -11.75 -7.40
CA ARG A 97 3.17 -13.18 -7.13
C ARG A 97 2.39 -13.86 -8.25
N GLU A 98 1.35 -13.20 -8.75
CA GLU A 98 0.55 -13.68 -9.87
C GLU A 98 1.38 -13.83 -11.15
N ALA A 99 2.17 -12.80 -11.50
CA ALA A 99 3.08 -12.85 -12.64
C ALA A 99 4.07 -14.01 -12.51
N ILE A 100 4.62 -14.23 -11.32
CA ILE A 100 5.60 -15.30 -11.07
C ILE A 100 4.96 -16.68 -11.24
N ALA A 101 3.72 -16.86 -10.80
CA ALA A 101 2.97 -18.10 -10.99
C ALA A 101 2.73 -18.43 -12.48
N LEU A 102 2.65 -17.42 -13.35
CA LEU A 102 2.56 -17.61 -14.80
C LEU A 102 3.90 -17.93 -15.44
N GLY A 103 4.99 -17.28 -15.00
CA GLY A 103 6.29 -17.35 -15.69
C GLY A 103 7.20 -18.49 -15.27
N LEU A 104 7.19 -18.89 -14.00
CA LEU A 104 8.17 -19.85 -13.47
C LEU A 104 7.94 -21.32 -13.84
N PRO A 105 6.71 -21.85 -14.03
CA PRO A 105 6.52 -23.26 -14.32
C PRO A 105 7.34 -23.74 -15.52
N GLY A 106 8.23 -24.71 -15.29
CA GLY A 106 9.10 -25.29 -16.33
C GLY A 106 10.29 -24.41 -16.75
N HIS A 107 10.45 -23.22 -16.18
CA HIS A 107 11.60 -22.35 -16.47
C HIS A 107 12.85 -22.80 -15.71
N SER A 108 14.02 -22.61 -16.32
CA SER A 108 15.32 -22.74 -15.69
C SER A 108 16.26 -21.66 -16.22
N GLY A 109 17.20 -21.23 -15.38
CA GLY A 109 18.17 -20.19 -15.71
C GLY A 109 17.83 -18.80 -15.13
N PRO A 110 18.57 -17.76 -15.55
CA PRO A 110 18.39 -16.41 -15.05
C PRO A 110 17.15 -15.72 -15.64
N VAL A 111 16.59 -14.79 -14.87
CA VAL A 111 15.36 -14.06 -15.19
C VAL A 111 15.65 -12.57 -15.32
N ALA A 112 15.10 -11.94 -16.37
CA ALA A 112 15.13 -10.50 -16.54
C ALA A 112 13.87 -9.84 -15.95
N VAL A 113 14.03 -8.67 -15.33
CA VAL A 113 12.92 -7.81 -14.94
C VAL A 113 13.13 -6.43 -15.58
N ILE A 114 12.14 -5.93 -16.29
CA ILE A 114 12.20 -4.65 -16.98
C ILE A 114 11.42 -3.61 -16.20
N GLY A 115 12.12 -2.67 -15.58
CA GLY A 115 11.57 -1.61 -14.72
C GLY A 115 12.00 -1.76 -13.26
N ALA A 116 12.30 -0.62 -12.62
CA ALA A 116 12.72 -0.53 -11.22
C ALA A 116 11.74 0.28 -10.35
N GLY A 117 10.47 0.36 -10.77
CA GLY A 117 9.38 0.83 -9.91
C GLY A 117 8.95 -0.26 -8.93
N ALA A 118 7.88 -0.01 -8.16
CA ALA A 118 7.39 -0.94 -7.14
C ALA A 118 7.18 -2.36 -7.69
N LEU A 119 6.49 -2.49 -8.83
CA LEU A 119 6.18 -3.79 -9.45
C LEU A 119 7.43 -4.57 -9.86
N GLY A 120 8.42 -3.89 -10.46
CA GLY A 120 9.67 -4.51 -10.88
C GLY A 120 10.51 -4.96 -9.69
N LEU A 121 10.65 -4.11 -8.67
CA LEU A 121 11.43 -4.44 -7.47
C LEU A 121 10.77 -5.56 -6.65
N THR A 122 9.45 -5.57 -6.51
CA THR A 122 8.75 -6.67 -5.81
C THR A 122 8.78 -7.98 -6.61
N SER A 123 8.68 -7.91 -7.94
CA SER A 123 8.87 -9.09 -8.81
C SER A 123 10.27 -9.67 -8.65
N ALA A 124 11.31 -8.82 -8.71
CA ALA A 124 12.70 -9.22 -8.51
C ALA A 124 12.93 -9.88 -7.15
N ARG A 125 12.37 -9.32 -6.07
CA ARG A 125 12.48 -9.91 -4.73
C ARG A 125 11.83 -11.27 -4.61
N LEU A 126 10.61 -11.43 -5.13
CA LEU A 126 9.91 -12.72 -5.10
C LEU A 126 10.61 -13.77 -5.99
N LEU A 127 11.20 -13.36 -7.12
CA LEU A 127 12.02 -14.24 -7.95
C LEU A 127 13.29 -14.72 -7.22
N GLN A 128 13.96 -13.83 -6.49
CA GLN A 128 15.10 -14.20 -5.65
C GLN A 128 14.69 -15.15 -4.51
N GLU A 129 13.54 -14.92 -3.89
CA GLU A 129 12.98 -15.83 -2.87
C GLU A 129 12.63 -17.21 -3.45
N ALA A 130 12.28 -17.28 -4.73
CA ALA A 130 12.09 -18.52 -5.48
C ALA A 130 13.41 -19.16 -5.97
N GLY A 131 14.58 -18.57 -5.65
CA GLY A 131 15.90 -19.12 -5.96
C GLY A 131 16.47 -18.75 -7.34
N TYR A 132 15.87 -17.79 -8.04
CA TYR A 132 16.34 -17.39 -9.37
C TYR A 132 17.38 -16.27 -9.31
N ALA A 133 18.38 -16.35 -10.19
CA ALA A 133 19.28 -15.24 -10.47
C ALA A 133 18.50 -14.16 -11.26
N VAL A 134 18.49 -12.93 -10.74
CA VAL A 134 17.71 -11.83 -11.31
C VAL A 134 18.62 -10.72 -11.85
N ARG A 135 18.30 -10.24 -13.05
CA ARG A 135 18.82 -9.00 -13.59
C ARG A 135 17.70 -8.02 -13.87
N ILE A 136 17.80 -6.83 -13.30
CA ILE A 136 16.88 -5.73 -13.55
C ILE A 136 17.47 -4.83 -14.63
N TYR A 137 16.70 -4.52 -15.65
CA TYR A 137 17.00 -3.48 -16.62
C TYR A 137 15.99 -2.36 -16.47
N ALA A 138 16.44 -1.12 -16.33
CA ALA A 138 15.52 0.00 -16.16
C ALA A 138 16.09 1.31 -16.70
N LYS A 139 15.24 2.11 -17.35
CA LYS A 139 15.56 3.47 -17.79
C LYS A 139 15.83 4.42 -16.62
N ALA A 140 15.05 4.26 -15.53
CA ALA A 140 15.15 5.07 -14.34
C ALA A 140 15.12 4.19 -13.09
N LEU A 141 15.86 4.61 -12.05
CA LEU A 141 15.96 3.93 -10.77
C LEU A 141 15.39 4.82 -9.66
N PRO A 142 14.95 4.27 -8.51
CA PRO A 142 14.63 5.06 -7.34
C PRO A 142 15.81 6.00 -6.98
N PRO A 143 15.56 7.29 -6.65
CA PRO A 143 14.26 7.88 -6.37
C PRO A 143 13.48 8.44 -7.58
N ASN A 144 13.94 8.21 -8.81
CA ASN A 144 13.43 8.84 -10.03
C ASN A 144 12.38 7.97 -10.75
N THR A 145 11.44 7.37 -10.00
CA THR A 145 10.35 6.56 -10.58
C THR A 145 8.98 7.09 -10.17
N THR A 146 7.94 6.83 -10.96
CA THR A 146 6.54 7.14 -10.56
C THR A 146 6.21 6.57 -9.18
N SER A 147 6.75 5.40 -8.83
CA SER A 147 6.51 4.77 -7.53
C SER A 147 7.05 5.60 -6.36
N ASN A 148 8.10 6.41 -6.55
CA ASN A 148 8.61 7.33 -5.52
C ASN A 148 7.68 8.51 -5.25
N ILE A 149 6.79 8.83 -6.20
CA ILE A 149 5.82 9.92 -6.07
C ILE A 149 4.53 9.46 -5.38
N ALA A 150 4.22 8.17 -5.40
CA ALA A 150 2.99 7.64 -4.82
C ALA A 150 2.85 8.00 -3.32
N GLY A 151 1.61 8.25 -2.90
CA GLY A 151 1.32 8.62 -1.52
C GLY A 151 1.74 7.54 -0.50
N GLY A 152 1.37 6.28 -0.78
CA GLY A 152 1.81 5.13 0.02
C GLY A 152 0.78 4.58 1.02
N GLN A 153 -0.49 4.99 0.95
CA GLN A 153 -1.56 4.29 1.67
C GLN A 153 -1.69 2.86 1.14
N ILE A 154 -1.72 1.85 2.02
CA ILE A 154 -2.00 0.46 1.65
C ILE A 154 -3.52 0.26 1.54
N MET A 155 -4.09 0.81 0.47
CA MET A 155 -5.48 0.66 0.05
C MET A 155 -5.59 0.95 -1.46
N PRO A 156 -5.89 -0.05 -2.31
CA PRO A 156 -6.02 0.18 -3.75
C PRO A 156 -7.05 1.26 -4.09
N ALA A 157 -6.63 2.20 -4.93
CA ALA A 157 -7.40 3.40 -5.29
C ALA A 157 -7.23 3.69 -6.78
N SER A 158 -8.30 4.14 -7.43
CA SER A 158 -8.24 4.79 -8.75
C SER A 158 -7.33 4.07 -9.76
N HIS A 159 -7.56 2.77 -9.93
CA HIS A 159 -6.68 1.88 -10.70
C HIS A 159 -7.40 1.05 -11.77
N TYR A 160 -8.72 1.26 -11.92
CA TYR A 160 -9.57 0.68 -12.96
C TYR A 160 -10.85 1.51 -13.09
N ASP A 161 -11.58 1.31 -14.19
CA ASP A 161 -12.92 1.84 -14.39
C ASP A 161 -13.97 0.80 -13.95
N PRO A 162 -14.80 1.09 -12.93
CA PRO A 162 -15.80 0.14 -12.45
C PRO A 162 -16.88 -0.22 -13.48
N ARG A 163 -17.01 0.55 -14.57
CA ARG A 163 -17.95 0.27 -15.66
C ARG A 163 -17.45 -0.81 -16.63
N VAL A 164 -16.14 -1.08 -16.63
CA VAL A 164 -15.49 -1.97 -17.61
C VAL A 164 -14.84 -3.18 -16.93
N ALA A 165 -14.41 -3.05 -15.66
CA ALA A 165 -13.78 -4.15 -14.93
C ALA A 165 -14.71 -5.37 -14.78
N THR A 166 -14.16 -6.55 -15.05
CA THR A 166 -14.90 -7.83 -14.94
C THR A 166 -14.90 -8.38 -13.52
N GLY A 167 -15.89 -9.21 -13.19
CA GLY A 167 -15.95 -9.87 -11.88
C GLY A 167 -14.73 -10.77 -11.59
N GLU A 168 -14.19 -11.41 -12.63
CA GLU A 168 -12.97 -12.21 -12.56
C GLU A 168 -11.75 -11.33 -12.23
N TRP A 169 -11.58 -10.21 -12.92
CA TRP A 169 -10.49 -9.27 -12.64
C TRP A 169 -10.59 -8.70 -11.22
N LEU A 170 -11.80 -8.35 -10.76
CA LEU A 170 -12.03 -7.89 -9.38
C LEU A 170 -11.69 -8.97 -8.34
N ALA A 171 -11.88 -10.26 -8.66
CA ALA A 171 -11.46 -11.34 -7.78
C ALA A 171 -9.93 -11.46 -7.71
N ARG A 172 -9.24 -11.32 -8.86
CA ARG A 172 -7.77 -11.28 -8.93
C ARG A 172 -7.20 -10.09 -8.16
N GLU A 173 -7.77 -8.90 -8.34
CA GLU A 173 -7.37 -7.68 -7.63
C GLU A 173 -7.49 -7.84 -6.12
N ARG A 174 -8.60 -8.40 -5.61
CA ARG A 174 -8.77 -8.66 -4.17
C ARG A 174 -7.71 -9.60 -3.61
N LEU A 175 -7.35 -10.65 -4.35
CA LEU A 175 -6.29 -11.59 -3.95
C LEU A 175 -4.90 -10.92 -3.96
N ALA A 176 -4.65 -10.04 -4.93
CA ALA A 176 -3.41 -9.27 -5.02
C ALA A 176 -3.30 -8.25 -3.87
N ALA A 177 -4.39 -7.54 -3.56
CA ALA A 177 -4.47 -6.62 -2.44
C ALA A 177 -4.27 -7.33 -1.10
N ASP A 178 -4.92 -8.49 -0.91
CA ASP A 178 -4.78 -9.29 0.31
C ASP A 178 -3.36 -9.80 0.53
N PHE A 179 -2.73 -10.36 -0.50
CA PHE A 179 -1.33 -10.79 -0.40
C PHE A 179 -0.39 -9.61 -0.12
N THR A 180 -0.59 -8.48 -0.81
CA THR A 180 0.23 -7.29 -0.59
C THR A 180 0.11 -6.79 0.82
N ARG A 181 -1.11 -6.73 1.37
CA ARG A 181 -1.33 -6.34 2.76
C ARG A 181 -0.60 -7.26 3.74
N ARG A 182 -0.78 -8.58 3.63
CA ARG A 182 -0.11 -9.55 4.53
C ARG A 182 1.41 -9.46 4.43
N ARG A 183 1.93 -9.24 3.22
CA ARG A 183 3.37 -9.05 3.00
C ARG A 183 3.87 -7.75 3.64
N MET A 184 3.14 -6.64 3.49
CA MET A 184 3.49 -5.37 4.15
C MET A 184 3.40 -5.46 5.67
N GLN A 185 2.46 -6.23 6.23
CA GLN A 185 2.30 -6.43 7.68
C GLN A 185 3.57 -6.98 8.35
N ILE A 186 4.24 -7.95 7.71
CA ILE A 186 5.50 -8.52 8.23
C ILE A 186 6.73 -7.65 7.91
N MET A 187 6.55 -6.56 7.17
CA MET A 187 7.58 -5.57 6.83
C MET A 187 7.39 -4.26 7.60
N VAL A 188 6.40 -4.18 8.50
CA VAL A 188 6.18 -3.02 9.38
C VAL A 188 7.45 -2.76 10.18
N GLY A 189 7.91 -1.52 10.16
CA GLY A 189 9.14 -1.11 10.81
C GLY A 189 9.86 -0.04 10.01
N ASP A 190 10.88 0.52 10.65
CA ASP A 190 11.66 1.61 10.08
C ASP A 190 12.38 1.17 8.81
N ASP A 191 12.95 -0.04 8.73
CA ASP A 191 13.75 -0.49 7.58
C ASP A 191 13.07 -0.29 6.22
N TYR A 192 11.76 -0.52 6.14
CA TYR A 192 10.96 -0.32 4.93
C TYR A 192 10.10 0.95 4.97
N GLY A 193 10.11 1.69 6.08
CA GLY A 193 9.29 2.88 6.29
C GLY A 193 7.79 2.56 6.27
N ILE A 194 7.41 1.40 6.82
CA ILE A 194 6.01 0.95 6.85
C ILE A 194 5.50 1.05 8.29
N ARG A 195 4.35 1.71 8.47
CA ARG A 195 3.73 1.87 9.79
C ARG A 195 2.22 1.84 9.72
N TRP A 196 1.58 1.43 10.80
CA TRP A 196 0.14 1.57 10.98
C TRP A 196 -0.24 3.00 11.33
N LEU A 197 -1.34 3.49 10.77
CA LEU A 197 -1.95 4.77 11.16
C LEU A 197 -3.47 4.63 11.25
N PRO A 198 -4.11 5.24 12.28
CA PRO A 198 -5.55 5.46 12.26
C PRO A 198 -5.88 6.36 11.08
N THR A 199 -6.81 5.92 10.26
CA THR A 199 -7.29 6.65 9.08
C THR A 199 -8.74 7.01 9.27
N TYR A 200 -9.03 8.29 9.05
CA TYR A 200 -10.36 8.86 9.09
C TYR A 200 -10.81 9.13 7.66
N ASP A 201 -11.96 8.58 7.29
CA ASP A 201 -12.45 8.55 5.92
C ASP A 201 -13.86 9.12 5.83
N GLU A 202 -14.01 10.04 4.90
CA GLU A 202 -15.27 10.68 4.56
C GLU A 202 -15.83 10.03 3.28
N GLY A 203 -16.46 8.86 3.44
CA GLY A 203 -17.38 8.29 2.46
C GLY A 203 -16.81 7.35 1.41
N ARG A 204 -15.54 6.97 1.47
CA ARG A 204 -14.94 5.95 0.59
C ARG A 204 -15.29 4.55 1.04
N LEU A 205 -15.31 4.33 2.36
CA LEU A 205 -15.72 3.07 2.96
C LEU A 205 -17.08 3.21 3.65
N ARG A 206 -17.79 2.08 3.74
CA ARG A 206 -19.01 1.94 4.56
C ARG A 206 -18.66 1.24 5.87
N ALA A 207 -19.42 1.56 6.91
CA ALA A 207 -19.37 0.80 8.14
C ALA A 207 -19.76 -0.66 7.87
N SER A 208 -19.18 -1.57 8.65
CA SER A 208 -19.50 -3.00 8.59
C SER A 208 -19.66 -3.52 10.01
N ALA A 209 -20.63 -4.40 10.21
CA ALA A 209 -20.84 -5.07 11.49
C ALA A 209 -19.81 -6.19 11.72
N GLU A 210 -19.21 -6.71 10.65
CA GLU A 210 -18.24 -7.80 10.71
C GLU A 210 -16.80 -7.26 10.83
N PRO A 211 -15.94 -7.94 11.60
CA PRO A 211 -14.52 -7.61 11.66
C PRO A 211 -13.88 -7.60 10.28
N ASP A 212 -13.32 -6.45 9.88
CA ASP A 212 -12.58 -6.33 8.64
C ASP A 212 -11.09 -6.59 8.89
N LEU A 213 -10.60 -7.76 8.51
CA LEU A 213 -9.18 -8.11 8.62
C LEU A 213 -8.28 -7.29 7.68
N ALA A 214 -8.85 -6.70 6.63
CA ALA A 214 -8.12 -5.82 5.73
C ALA A 214 -7.94 -4.42 6.33
N TYR A 215 -8.96 -3.94 7.04
CA TYR A 215 -8.99 -2.60 7.64
C TYR A 215 -9.51 -2.69 9.07
N PRO A 216 -8.68 -3.13 10.04
CA PRO A 216 -9.14 -3.37 11.41
C PRO A 216 -9.63 -2.10 12.10
N ASP A 217 -10.38 -2.26 13.19
CA ASP A 217 -11.05 -1.18 13.94
C ASP A 217 -11.97 -0.30 13.08
N ARG A 218 -12.52 -0.85 11.99
CA ARG A 218 -13.43 -0.11 11.10
C ARG A 218 -14.76 0.18 11.79
N GLN A 219 -15.02 1.44 12.10
CA GLN A 219 -16.24 1.89 12.76
C GLN A 219 -16.68 3.27 12.30
N ALA A 220 -17.98 3.50 12.25
CA ALA A 220 -18.53 4.84 12.10
C ALA A 220 -18.36 5.60 13.42
N LEU A 221 -17.86 6.83 13.32
CA LEU A 221 -17.76 7.74 14.45
C LEU A 221 -18.92 8.74 14.40
N PRO A 222 -19.67 8.90 15.49
CA PRO A 222 -20.66 9.96 15.59
C PRO A 222 -19.96 11.32 15.61
N ARG A 223 -20.72 12.37 15.26
CA ARG A 223 -20.23 13.75 15.13
C ARG A 223 -19.48 14.25 16.36
N ASP A 224 -19.87 13.86 17.57
CA ASP A 224 -19.25 14.28 18.83
C ASP A 224 -17.97 13.48 19.19
N ALA A 225 -17.66 12.40 18.47
CA ALA A 225 -16.49 11.56 18.71
C ALA A 225 -15.26 11.94 17.86
N HIS A 226 -15.35 13.01 17.06
CA HIS A 226 -14.24 13.45 16.21
C HIS A 226 -14.27 14.96 15.93
N PRO A 227 -13.13 15.58 15.56
CA PRO A 227 -13.04 17.03 15.36
C PRO A 227 -13.37 17.51 13.94
N PHE A 228 -13.37 16.62 12.95
CA PHE A 228 -13.56 16.96 11.54
C PHE A 228 -14.89 17.70 11.29
N PRO A 229 -14.95 18.69 10.39
CA PRO A 229 -16.18 19.44 10.05
C PRO A 229 -17.22 18.63 9.25
N SER A 230 -17.04 17.31 9.17
CA SER A 230 -17.91 16.38 8.45
C SER A 230 -18.90 15.71 9.38
N GLU A 231 -20.06 15.30 8.87
CA GLU A 231 -21.10 14.63 9.67
C GLU A 231 -20.84 13.13 9.82
N ASN A 232 -20.29 12.49 8.78
CA ASN A 232 -20.06 11.05 8.75
C ASN A 232 -18.58 10.77 8.55
N ILE A 233 -17.93 10.25 9.59
CA ILE A 233 -16.54 9.81 9.53
C ILE A 233 -16.47 8.33 9.87
N LEU A 234 -15.77 7.58 9.02
CA LEU A 234 -15.35 6.23 9.32
C LEU A 234 -13.91 6.25 9.83
N ARG A 235 -13.62 5.57 10.93
CA ARG A 235 -12.25 5.33 11.39
C ARG A 235 -11.90 3.87 11.13
N TYR A 236 -10.69 3.60 10.66
CA TYR A 236 -10.08 2.26 10.58
C TYR A 236 -8.57 2.37 10.70
N GLN A 237 -7.88 1.23 10.79
CA GLN A 237 -6.43 1.15 10.75
C GLN A 237 -5.99 0.65 9.38
N THR A 238 -4.96 1.28 8.80
CA THR A 238 -4.24 0.71 7.66
C THR A 238 -2.76 1.08 7.75
N MET A 239 -1.94 0.47 6.90
CA MET A 239 -0.54 0.79 6.81
C MET A 239 -0.29 1.90 5.79
N TYR A 240 0.76 2.68 6.05
CA TYR A 240 1.31 3.65 5.14
C TYR A 240 2.78 3.33 4.92
N VAL A 241 3.24 3.52 3.70
CA VAL A 241 4.64 3.31 3.31
C VAL A 241 5.28 4.60 2.84
N GLU A 242 6.47 4.88 3.36
CA GLU A 242 7.38 5.88 2.80
C GLU A 242 8.02 5.31 1.54
N THR A 243 7.41 5.61 0.39
CA THR A 243 7.77 5.03 -0.91
C THR A 243 9.26 5.19 -1.25
N GLY A 244 9.87 6.34 -0.92
CA GLY A 244 11.32 6.55 -1.08
C GLY A 244 12.16 5.54 -0.33
N ARG A 245 11.90 5.36 0.98
CA ARG A 245 12.62 4.43 1.85
C ARG A 245 12.35 2.98 1.45
N PHE A 246 11.09 2.65 1.17
CA PHE A 246 10.68 1.32 0.72
C PHE A 246 11.42 0.88 -0.54
N LEU A 247 11.41 1.70 -1.60
CA LEU A 247 12.05 1.35 -2.87
C LEU A 247 13.57 1.29 -2.74
N ALA A 248 14.18 2.20 -1.96
CA ALA A 248 15.61 2.15 -1.67
C ALA A 248 16.01 0.87 -0.92
N SER A 249 15.20 0.45 0.05
CA SER A 249 15.39 -0.80 0.79
C SER A 249 15.26 -2.02 -0.12
N LEU A 250 14.26 -2.06 -1.01
CA LEU A 250 14.15 -3.16 -1.98
C LEU A 250 15.36 -3.23 -2.92
N VAL A 251 15.84 -2.09 -3.44
CA VAL A 251 17.06 -2.04 -4.28
C VAL A 251 18.27 -2.58 -3.53
N ARG A 252 18.44 -2.20 -2.25
CA ARG A 252 19.52 -2.71 -1.39
C ARG A 252 19.41 -4.22 -1.22
N ASP A 253 18.23 -4.72 -0.87
CA ASP A 253 18.02 -6.16 -0.59
C ASP A 253 18.23 -7.01 -1.85
N ILE A 254 17.82 -6.50 -3.02
CA ILE A 254 18.07 -7.14 -4.32
C ILE A 254 19.57 -7.30 -4.57
N ARG A 255 20.35 -6.24 -4.34
CA ARG A 255 21.81 -6.25 -4.51
C ARG A 255 22.48 -7.19 -3.50
N ILE A 256 22.07 -7.17 -2.23
CA ILE A 256 22.61 -8.06 -1.19
C ILE A 256 22.36 -9.52 -1.57
N ALA A 257 21.18 -9.84 -2.12
CA ALA A 257 20.86 -11.17 -2.62
C ALA A 257 21.44 -11.50 -4.01
N GLY A 258 22.46 -10.75 -4.47
CA GLY A 258 23.21 -11.04 -5.70
C GLY A 258 22.55 -10.60 -7.01
N GLY A 259 21.44 -9.86 -6.95
CA GLY A 259 20.77 -9.32 -8.13
C GLY A 259 21.58 -8.18 -8.77
N SER A 260 21.58 -8.11 -10.10
CA SER A 260 22.23 -7.03 -10.85
C SER A 260 21.21 -6.03 -11.39
N ILE A 261 21.59 -4.76 -11.47
CA ILE A 261 20.75 -3.69 -12.01
C ILE A 261 21.53 -2.96 -13.08
N ALA A 262 21.01 -2.94 -14.30
CA ALA A 262 21.57 -2.22 -15.45
C ALA A 262 20.65 -1.05 -15.83
N VAL A 263 21.22 0.14 -15.99
CA VAL A 263 20.50 1.27 -16.56
C VAL A 263 20.44 1.08 -18.07
N ARG A 264 19.24 0.84 -18.59
CA ARG A 264 18.99 0.56 -20.01
C ARG A 264 17.57 0.94 -20.38
N ASP A 265 17.44 1.66 -21.49
CA ASP A 265 16.16 1.92 -22.15
C ASP A 265 15.92 0.87 -23.25
N PHE A 266 14.66 0.63 -23.59
CA PHE A 266 14.28 -0.28 -24.67
C PHE A 266 13.30 0.43 -25.60
N ALA A 267 13.64 0.48 -26.88
CA ALA A 267 12.80 1.15 -27.89
C ALA A 267 11.64 0.27 -28.35
N ASP A 268 11.87 -1.04 -28.49
CA ASP A 268 10.91 -1.99 -29.02
C ASP A 268 11.12 -3.42 -28.45
N PRO A 269 10.16 -4.35 -28.65
CA PRO A 269 10.28 -5.72 -28.15
C PRO A 269 11.46 -6.50 -28.72
N GLY A 270 11.97 -6.18 -29.91
CA GLY A 270 13.13 -6.83 -30.52
C GLY A 270 14.40 -6.67 -29.68
N GLU A 271 14.57 -5.54 -28.99
CA GLU A 271 15.69 -5.35 -28.08
C GLU A 271 15.59 -6.20 -26.80
N LEU A 272 14.37 -6.49 -26.34
CA LEU A 272 14.13 -7.47 -25.27
C LEU A 272 14.45 -8.89 -25.76
N ALA A 273 14.14 -9.17 -27.03
CA ALA A 273 14.49 -10.42 -27.69
C ALA A 273 16.01 -10.60 -27.90
N ALA A 274 16.83 -9.59 -27.62
CA ALA A 274 18.29 -9.70 -27.62
C ALA A 274 18.89 -9.99 -26.22
N LEU A 275 18.07 -9.95 -25.15
CA LEU A 275 18.54 -10.20 -23.79
C LEU A 275 18.93 -11.67 -23.59
N PRO A 276 19.97 -11.98 -22.80
CA PRO A 276 20.38 -13.38 -22.57
C PRO A 276 19.35 -14.17 -21.77
N GLU A 277 18.49 -13.51 -21.00
CA GLU A 277 17.45 -14.14 -20.20
C GLU A 277 16.26 -14.60 -21.06
N ARG A 278 15.82 -15.85 -20.89
CA ARG A 278 14.69 -16.42 -21.65
C ARG A 278 13.32 -16.09 -21.07
N LEU A 279 13.27 -15.78 -19.78
CA LEU A 279 12.06 -15.34 -19.07
C LEU A 279 12.24 -13.87 -18.68
N ILE A 280 11.27 -13.05 -19.09
CA ILE A 280 11.32 -11.59 -18.94
C ILE A 280 10.04 -11.13 -18.24
N PHE A 281 10.15 -10.42 -17.13
CA PHE A 281 9.03 -9.77 -16.47
C PHE A 281 8.98 -8.30 -16.90
N ASN A 282 7.99 -7.94 -17.71
CA ASN A 282 7.76 -6.56 -18.12
C ASN A 282 6.95 -5.80 -17.04
N CYS A 283 7.66 -4.96 -16.28
CA CYS A 283 7.12 -4.07 -15.25
C CYS A 283 7.29 -2.58 -15.61
N THR A 284 7.24 -2.24 -16.91
CA THR A 284 7.54 -0.89 -17.40
C THR A 284 6.45 0.15 -17.15
N GLY A 285 5.31 -0.23 -16.55
CA GLY A 285 4.23 0.69 -16.22
C GLY A 285 3.67 1.34 -17.48
N LEU A 286 3.73 2.68 -17.55
CA LEU A 286 3.24 3.45 -18.69
C LEU A 286 4.09 3.21 -19.95
N GLY A 287 5.35 2.78 -19.78
CA GLY A 287 6.25 2.45 -20.89
C GLY A 287 5.72 1.34 -21.80
N SER A 288 4.88 0.43 -21.29
CA SER A 288 4.26 -0.63 -22.08
C SER A 288 3.35 -0.10 -23.20
N ARG A 289 2.85 1.14 -23.11
CA ARG A 289 2.10 1.77 -24.22
C ARG A 289 2.98 1.85 -25.47
N ALA A 290 4.19 2.39 -25.34
CA ALA A 290 5.13 2.52 -26.45
C ALA A 290 5.80 1.19 -26.78
N LEU A 291 6.22 0.45 -25.75
CA LEU A 291 7.04 -0.76 -25.91
C LEU A 291 6.24 -1.96 -26.44
N PHE A 292 4.95 -2.08 -26.10
CA PHE A 292 4.11 -3.23 -26.47
C PHE A 292 2.78 -2.86 -27.12
N GLY A 293 2.54 -1.57 -27.41
CA GLY A 293 1.34 -1.12 -28.12
C GLY A 293 0.04 -1.25 -27.32
N ASP A 294 0.10 -1.26 -25.98
CA ASP A 294 -1.12 -1.33 -25.16
C ASP A 294 -1.81 0.05 -25.12
N GLU A 295 -2.75 0.25 -26.04
CA GLU A 295 -3.45 1.53 -26.22
C GLU A 295 -4.45 1.87 -25.11
N GLU A 296 -4.83 0.89 -24.27
CA GLU A 296 -5.65 1.15 -23.07
C GLU A 296 -4.88 1.93 -22.00
N LEU A 297 -3.54 1.91 -22.03
CA LEU A 297 -2.73 2.64 -21.05
C LEU A 297 -2.76 4.15 -21.31
N GLU A 298 -3.20 4.90 -20.31
CA GLU A 298 -3.09 6.36 -20.29
C GLU A 298 -2.39 6.84 -19.01
N PRO A 299 -1.73 8.00 -19.06
CA PRO A 299 -1.27 8.64 -17.85
C PRO A 299 -2.47 9.22 -17.09
N VAL A 300 -2.48 9.04 -15.78
CA VAL A 300 -3.30 9.86 -14.89
C VAL A 300 -2.40 10.64 -13.95
N ARG A 301 -2.23 11.94 -14.22
CA ARG A 301 -1.35 12.80 -13.42
C ARG A 301 -1.91 12.99 -12.02
N GLY A 302 -1.02 12.87 -11.05
CA GLY A 302 -1.28 13.10 -9.64
C GLY A 302 -0.27 14.04 -9.07
N GLN A 303 -0.76 15.15 -8.52
CA GLN A 303 0.06 16.18 -7.92
C GLN A 303 -0.06 16.15 -6.40
N LEU A 304 1.05 16.37 -5.71
CA LEU A 304 1.17 16.40 -4.25
C LEU A 304 1.91 17.64 -3.79
N ALA A 305 1.45 18.19 -2.66
CA ALA A 305 2.20 19.16 -1.87
C ALA A 305 2.71 18.46 -0.60
N ILE A 306 3.98 18.65 -0.26
CA ILE A 306 4.60 18.09 0.94
C ILE A 306 4.91 19.24 1.89
N LEU A 307 4.32 19.21 3.07
CA LEU A 307 4.57 20.19 4.12
C LEU A 307 5.70 19.73 5.04
N ILE A 308 6.40 20.67 5.68
CA ILE A 308 7.31 20.37 6.78
C ILE A 308 6.60 19.53 7.86
N PRO A 309 7.24 18.48 8.42
CA PRO A 309 6.63 17.63 9.43
C PRO A 309 5.94 18.39 10.58
N GLN A 310 4.88 17.78 11.10
CA GLN A 310 4.16 18.25 12.28
C GLN A 310 4.02 17.05 13.23
N PRO A 311 4.93 16.89 14.22
CA PRO A 311 5.06 15.67 15.01
C PRO A 311 3.79 15.22 15.74
N GLU A 312 2.92 16.17 16.10
CA GLU A 312 1.65 15.92 16.75
C GLU A 312 0.55 15.35 15.83
N ILE A 313 0.81 15.22 14.52
CA ILE A 313 -0.10 14.59 13.56
C ILE A 313 0.23 13.10 13.46
N ASP A 314 -0.63 12.27 14.04
CA ASP A 314 -0.49 10.81 14.15
C ASP A 314 -1.63 10.03 13.45
N TYR A 315 -2.38 10.69 12.58
CA TYR A 315 -3.50 10.13 11.83
C TYR A 315 -3.44 10.47 10.35
N ALA A 316 -4.15 9.69 9.56
CA ALA A 316 -4.42 9.99 8.16
C ALA A 316 -5.87 10.40 7.95
N PHE A 317 -6.12 11.16 6.91
CA PHE A 317 -7.44 11.62 6.52
C PHE A 317 -7.66 11.43 5.01
N THR A 318 -8.86 11.04 4.61
CA THR A 318 -9.32 11.03 3.21
C THR A 318 -10.75 11.55 3.16
N GLY A 319 -11.03 12.51 2.28
CA GLY A 319 -12.35 13.10 2.18
C GLY A 319 -12.44 14.22 1.15
N ARG A 320 -13.37 15.15 1.35
CA ARG A 320 -13.59 16.28 0.43
C ARG A 320 -12.33 17.09 0.04
N PRO A 321 -11.38 17.44 0.94
CA PRO A 321 -10.17 18.17 0.55
C PRO A 321 -9.18 17.33 -0.28
N GLY A 322 -9.36 16.01 -0.32
CA GLY A 322 -8.41 15.03 -0.85
C GLY A 322 -7.94 14.08 0.24
N TYR A 323 -6.65 13.75 0.26
CA TYR A 323 -6.04 12.90 1.28
C TYR A 323 -4.84 13.58 1.93
N MET A 324 -4.68 13.30 3.22
CA MET A 324 -3.59 13.79 4.04
C MET A 324 -3.06 12.65 4.91
N PHE A 325 -1.74 12.53 5.01
CA PHE A 325 -1.13 11.69 6.05
C PHE A 325 0.30 12.14 6.35
N PRO A 326 0.75 11.94 7.59
CA PRO A 326 2.11 12.24 7.99
C PRO A 326 3.08 11.19 7.44
N ARG A 327 4.31 11.63 7.18
CA ARG A 327 5.53 10.84 7.04
C ARG A 327 6.66 11.57 7.79
N PRO A 328 7.74 10.88 8.22
CA PRO A 328 8.92 11.53 8.79
C PRO A 328 9.52 12.61 7.87
N ASP A 329 9.40 12.46 6.55
CA ASP A 329 9.88 13.43 5.56
C ASP A 329 8.89 14.57 5.24
N GLY A 330 7.70 14.57 5.84
CA GLY A 330 6.70 15.64 5.68
C GLY A 330 5.26 15.16 5.78
N ILE A 331 4.32 16.11 5.83
CA ILE A 331 2.90 15.80 5.67
C ILE A 331 2.57 15.80 4.18
N VAL A 332 2.06 14.68 3.68
CA VAL A 332 1.60 14.57 2.29
C VAL A 332 0.20 15.13 2.19
N LEU A 333 0.00 16.11 1.32
CA LEU A 333 -1.31 16.56 0.85
C LEU A 333 -1.49 16.16 -0.60
N GLY A 334 -2.57 15.44 -0.90
CA GLY A 334 -2.95 15.13 -2.25
C GLY A 334 -4.45 15.25 -2.46
N GLY A 335 -4.95 15.24 -3.69
CA GLY A 335 -4.16 15.39 -4.91
C GLY A 335 -5.07 15.71 -6.09
N THR A 336 -4.51 15.54 -7.28
CA THR A 336 -5.21 15.56 -8.56
C THR A 336 -5.33 14.17 -9.17
N PHE A 337 -6.22 14.04 -10.16
CA PHE A 337 -6.47 12.83 -10.93
C PHE A 337 -6.81 13.21 -12.38
N GLU A 338 -5.80 13.64 -13.13
CA GLU A 338 -5.95 14.24 -14.46
C GLU A 338 -5.66 13.20 -15.55
N HIS A 339 -6.70 12.75 -16.25
CA HIS A 339 -6.59 11.76 -17.33
C HIS A 339 -5.94 12.35 -18.59
N GLY A 340 -5.13 11.55 -19.29
CA GLY A 340 -4.53 11.90 -20.58
C GLY A 340 -3.41 12.95 -20.52
N GLU A 341 -3.02 13.38 -19.32
CA GLU A 341 -1.98 14.39 -19.12
C GLU A 341 -0.59 13.76 -19.02
N TRP A 342 0.33 14.19 -19.88
CA TRP A 342 1.67 13.63 -20.05
C TRP A 342 2.79 14.48 -19.41
N LEU A 343 2.50 15.71 -18.99
CA LEU A 343 3.48 16.57 -18.33
C LEU A 343 3.65 16.14 -16.86
N ALA A 344 4.76 15.47 -16.56
CA ALA A 344 5.10 14.96 -15.23
C ALA A 344 5.63 16.05 -14.26
N GLU A 345 5.09 17.27 -14.35
CA GLU A 345 5.51 18.43 -13.54
C GLU A 345 4.33 19.00 -12.75
N PRO A 346 4.56 19.42 -11.49
CA PRO A 346 3.53 20.07 -10.68
C PRO A 346 3.15 21.43 -11.27
N GLN A 347 1.86 21.69 -11.35
CA GLN A 347 1.29 22.95 -11.79
C GLN A 347 1.04 23.85 -10.56
N PRO A 348 1.62 25.08 -10.50
CA PRO A 348 1.51 25.95 -9.34
C PRO A 348 0.07 26.19 -8.86
N ASP A 349 -0.87 26.39 -9.78
CA ASP A 349 -2.28 26.64 -9.45
C ASP A 349 -2.98 25.42 -8.85
N ASP A 350 -2.66 24.21 -9.31
CA ASP A 350 -3.20 22.98 -8.75
C ASP A 350 -2.64 22.70 -7.36
N ILE A 351 -1.34 22.96 -7.15
CA ILE A 351 -0.70 22.88 -5.84
C ILE A 351 -1.34 23.87 -4.87
N ALA A 352 -1.51 25.14 -5.26
CA ALA A 352 -2.15 26.15 -4.45
C ALA A 352 -3.57 25.72 -4.06
N ARG A 353 -4.32 25.15 -5.00
CA ARG A 353 -5.67 24.60 -4.75
C ARG A 353 -5.65 23.41 -3.79
N ILE A 354 -4.69 22.50 -3.91
CA ILE A 354 -4.53 21.37 -2.97
C ILE A 354 -4.32 21.91 -1.55
N VAL A 355 -3.37 22.83 -1.37
CA VAL A 355 -3.05 23.39 -0.04
C VAL A 355 -4.24 24.15 0.53
N GLU A 356 -4.88 25.02 -0.27
CA GLU A 356 -6.01 25.83 0.17
C GLU A 356 -7.23 24.98 0.57
N ARG A 357 -7.55 23.92 -0.19
CA ARG A 357 -8.64 23.00 0.19
C ARG A 357 -8.39 22.34 1.55
N HIS A 358 -7.15 21.94 1.82
CA HIS A 358 -6.80 21.36 3.12
C HIS A 358 -6.84 22.42 4.22
N ARG A 359 -6.29 23.62 3.98
CA ARG A 359 -6.33 24.74 4.94
C ARG A 359 -7.77 25.09 5.32
N ALA A 360 -8.61 25.36 4.34
CA ALA A 360 -10.01 25.70 4.56
C ALA A 360 -10.79 24.59 5.30
N TYR A 361 -10.40 23.32 5.11
CA TYR A 361 -11.02 22.19 5.82
C TYR A 361 -10.55 22.09 7.28
N PHE A 362 -9.24 22.19 7.54
CA PHE A 362 -8.69 22.11 8.89
C PHE A 362 -8.93 23.38 9.74
N ASP A 363 -9.18 24.54 9.11
CA ASP A 363 -9.59 25.78 9.81
C ASP A 363 -10.98 25.66 10.46
N GLN A 364 -11.80 24.68 10.04
CA GLN A 364 -13.14 24.41 10.60
C GLN A 364 -13.12 23.35 11.72
N TRP A 365 -11.98 23.16 12.37
CA TRP A 365 -11.82 22.16 13.43
C TRP A 365 -12.79 22.39 14.59
N ARG A 366 -13.50 21.34 15.02
CA ARG A 366 -14.62 21.47 15.97
C ARG A 366 -14.24 21.35 17.45
N CYS A 367 -12.96 21.22 17.78
CA CYS A 367 -12.48 21.24 19.16
C CYS A 367 -11.06 21.80 19.24
N THR A 368 -10.60 22.08 20.45
CA THR A 368 -9.23 22.54 20.71
C THR A 368 -8.39 21.37 21.25
N PRO A 369 -7.25 21.01 20.63
CA PRO A 369 -6.34 20.00 21.15
C PRO A 369 -5.88 20.36 22.57
N GLN A 370 -5.76 19.36 23.45
CA GLN A 370 -5.11 19.56 24.74
C GLN A 370 -3.60 19.68 24.54
N ALA A 371 -3.02 20.74 25.10
CA ALA A 371 -1.60 21.08 25.02
C ALA A 371 -0.66 19.97 25.48
#